data_AF-A0A3S9MDC7-F1
#
_entry.id   AF-A0A3S9MDC7-F1
#
_cell.length_a   1.000
_cell.length_b   1.000
_cell.length_c   1.000
_cell.angle_alpha   90.00
_cell.angle_beta   90.00
_cell.angle_gamma   90.00
#
_symmetry.space_group_name_H-M   'P 1'
#
loop_
_entity.id
_entity.type
_entity.pdbx_description
1 polymer ?
#
loop_
_entity_poly.entity_id
_entity_poly.type
_entity_poly.pdbx_seq_one_letter_code
_entity_poly.pdbx_strand_id
1 'polypeptide(L)' 'MPEEPSVREVRLGVYATRQQADQLKEQIIKPLCPDPDHAPPCPIPWTVMTLSVSELDDPDAYEELREQERIERMR' A
#
# COMPACT_ATOMS: atom_id res chain seq x y z
N MET A 1 23.19 20.14 -8.64
CA MET A 1 22.16 20.88 -7.88
C MET A 1 21.46 19.86 -6.99
N PRO A 2 21.17 20.16 -5.71
CA PRO A 2 20.36 19.24 -4.91
C PRO A 2 18.98 19.10 -5.56
N GLU A 3 18.43 17.89 -5.55
CA GLU A 3 17.10 17.63 -6.10
C GLU A 3 16.04 18.41 -5.32
N GLU A 4 15.11 19.05 -6.04
CA GLU A 4 13.94 19.68 -5.42
C GLU A 4 12.98 18.60 -4.90
N PRO A 5 12.28 18.84 -3.77
CA PRO A 5 11.25 17.92 -3.29
C PRO A 5 10.18 17.67 -4.35
N SER A 6 9.88 16.40 -4.61
CA SER A 6 8.84 15.98 -5.56
C SER A 6 7.97 14.88 -4.95
N VAL A 7 6.75 14.71 -5.48
CA VAL A 7 5.87 13.62 -5.07
C VAL A 7 6.48 12.30 -5.53
N ARG A 8 6.65 11.36 -4.59
CA ARG A 8 7.08 9.99 -4.85
C ARG A 8 6.01 9.05 -4.32
N GLU A 9 5.63 8.08 -5.13
CA GLU A 9 4.66 7.05 -4.77
C GLU A 9 5.36 5.75 -4.40
N VAL A 10 4.90 5.09 -3.34
CA VAL A 10 5.30 3.73 -2.98
C VAL A 10 4.08 2.83 -3.19
N ARG A 11 4.19 1.88 -4.14
CA ARG A 11 3.12 0.91 -4.44
C ARG A 11 3.53 -0.47 -3.94
N LEU A 12 2.58 -1.18 -3.33
CA LEU A 12 2.77 -2.54 -2.83
C LEU A 12 1.64 -3.44 -3.35
N GLY A 13 2.02 -4.53 -4.03
CA GLY A 13 1.08 -5.58 -4.42
C GLY A 13 0.78 -6.50 -3.24
N VAL A 14 -0.50 -6.78 -2.98
CA VAL A 14 -0.93 -7.67 -1.91
C VAL A 14 -1.97 -8.66 -2.43
N TYR A 15 -1.76 -9.95 -2.18
CA TYR A 15 -2.73 -10.98 -2.49
C TYR A 15 -3.60 -11.22 -1.25
N ALA A 16 -4.70 -10.50 -1.17
CA ALA A 16 -5.54 -10.45 0.01
C ALA A 16 -7.00 -10.16 -0.35
N THR A 17 -7.92 -10.51 0.56
CA THR A 17 -9.28 -9.98 0.48
C THR A 17 -9.28 -8.47 0.71
N ARG A 18 -10.34 -7.78 0.29
CA ARG A 18 -10.49 -6.33 0.53
C ARG A 18 -10.37 -5.98 2.01
N GLN A 19 -11.00 -6.76 2.90
CA GLN A 19 -10.93 -6.54 4.34
C GLN A 19 -9.50 -6.66 4.88
N GLN A 20 -8.74 -7.66 4.44
CA GLN A 20 -7.35 -7.84 4.84
C GLN A 20 -6.45 -6.70 4.30
N ALA A 21 -6.69 -6.24 3.07
CA ALA A 21 -5.98 -5.10 2.50
C ALA A 21 -6.26 -3.80 3.27
N ASP A 22 -7.51 -3.57 3.67
CA ASP A 22 -7.89 -2.40 4.49
C ASP A 22 -7.25 -2.46 5.89
N GLN A 23 -7.22 -3.63 6.53
CA GLN A 23 -6.52 -3.82 7.80
C GLN A 23 -5.02 -3.57 7.68
N LEU A 24 -4.38 -4.07 6.61
CA LEU A 24 -2.97 -3.83 6.35
C LEU A 24 -2.70 -2.34 6.10
N LYS A 25 -3.56 -1.65 5.34
CA LYS A 25 -3.50 -0.20 5.14
C LYS A 25 -3.48 0.55 6.48
N GLU A 26 -4.38 0.22 7.41
CA GLU A 26 -4.39 0.85 8.74
C GLU A 26 -3.12 0.57 9.53
N GLN A 27 -2.56 -0.63 9.44
CA GLN A 27 -1.31 -1.00 10.10
C GLN A 27 -0.11 -0.26 9.50
N ILE A 28 -0.11 0.03 8.20
CA ILE A 28 0.94 0.81 7.52
C ILE A 28 0.81 2.30 7.83
N ILE A 29 -0.40 2.86 7.86
CA ILE A 29 -0.62 4.30 8.08
C ILE A 29 -0.17 4.73 9.49
N LYS A 30 -0.47 3.92 10.51
CA LYS A 30 -0.17 4.24 11.92
C LYS A 30 1.31 4.63 12.17
N PRO A 31 2.32 3.84 11.76
CA PRO A 31 3.72 4.18 11.95
C PRO A 31 4.23 5.32 11.04
N LEU A 32 3.50 5.68 9.98
CA LEU A 32 3.88 6.79 9.09
C LEU A 32 3.54 8.17 9.68
N CYS A 33 2.77 8.24 10.77
CA CYS A 33 2.67 9.48 11.55
C CYS A 33 3.95 9.58 12.44
N PRO A 34 4.84 10.55 12.19
CA PRO A 34 6.08 10.82 12.92
C PRO A 34 5.85 11.35 14.35
N ASP A 35 4.61 11.65 14.74
CA ASP A 35 4.22 11.82 16.15
C ASP A 35 2.99 10.93 16.43
N PRO A 36 3.13 9.78 17.10
CA PRO A 36 2.01 8.89 17.36
C PRO A 36 1.04 9.40 18.45
N ASP A 37 1.44 10.39 19.25
CA ASP A 37 0.71 10.83 20.45
C ASP A 37 -0.09 12.15 20.24
N HIS A 38 -0.05 12.75 19.05
CA HIS A 38 -0.83 13.96 18.76
C HIS A 38 -2.35 13.69 18.70
N ALA A 39 -3.16 14.70 19.07
CA ALA A 39 -4.62 14.62 18.98
C ALA A 39 -5.09 14.74 17.51
N PRO A 40 -5.97 13.84 17.02
CA PRO A 40 -6.39 13.85 15.62
C PRO A 40 -7.14 15.13 15.21
N PRO A 41 -7.04 15.54 13.93
CA PRO A 41 -6.42 14.81 12.80
C PRO A 41 -4.89 15.00 12.69
N CYS A 42 -4.15 13.93 12.31
CA CYS A 42 -2.68 13.98 12.09
C CYS A 42 -2.36 15.04 11.01
N PRO A 43 -1.43 15.97 11.27
CA PRO A 43 -1.14 17.10 10.36
C PRO A 43 -0.37 16.70 9.10
N ILE A 44 -0.33 15.41 8.73
CA ILE A 44 0.73 14.87 7.89
C ILE A 44 0.16 14.33 6.58
N PRO A 45 0.77 14.70 5.44
CA PRO A 45 0.08 14.83 4.15
C PRO A 45 0.01 13.53 3.34
N TRP A 46 0.08 12.36 3.98
CA TRP A 46 0.07 11.10 3.25
C TRP A 46 -1.34 10.78 2.75
N THR A 47 -1.48 10.67 1.44
CA THR A 47 -2.67 10.06 0.84
C THR A 47 -2.38 8.57 0.65
N VAL A 48 -3.32 7.73 1.07
CA VAL A 48 -3.22 6.28 0.89
C VAL A 48 -4.49 5.76 0.24
N MET A 49 -4.32 4.92 -0.77
CA MET A 49 -5.40 4.30 -1.52
C MET A 49 -5.20 2.80 -1.58
N THR A 50 -6.31 2.06 -1.56
CA THR A 50 -6.32 0.64 -1.88
C THR A 50 -6.98 0.49 -3.22
N LEU A 51 -6.25 -0.06 -4.19
CA LEU A 51 -6.74 -0.31 -5.54
C LEU A 51 -6.95 -1.81 -5.72
N SER A 52 -8.06 -2.18 -6.33
CA SER A 52 -8.26 -3.50 -6.92
C SER A 52 -7.48 -3.61 -8.23
N VAL A 53 -7.27 -4.83 -8.71
CA VAL A 53 -6.52 -5.06 -9.96
C VAL A 53 -7.20 -4.39 -11.17
N SER A 54 -8.52 -4.28 -11.18
CA SER A 54 -9.25 -3.58 -12.24
C SER A 54 -9.03 -2.07 -12.26
N GLU A 55 -8.45 -1.49 -11.21
CA GLU A 55 -8.16 -0.06 -11.09
C GLU A 55 -6.69 0.27 -11.35
N LEU A 56 -5.86 -0.73 -11.66
CA LEU A 56 -4.46 -0.53 -12.02
C LEU A 56 -4.34 -0.17 -13.51
N ASP A 57 -3.41 0.74 -13.83
CA ASP A 57 -3.07 1.07 -15.23
C ASP A 57 -2.48 -0.13 -15.97
N ASP A 58 -1.73 -0.96 -15.24
CA ASP A 58 -1.21 -2.25 -15.70
C ASP A 58 -1.84 -3.37 -14.86
N PRO A 59 -2.77 -4.17 -15.44
CA PRO A 59 -3.44 -5.25 -14.72
C PRO A 59 -2.50 -6.41 -14.36
N ASP A 60 -1.32 -6.49 -14.97
CA ASP A 60 -0.35 -7.57 -14.80
C ASP A 60 0.84 -7.14 -13.91
N ALA A 61 0.83 -5.91 -13.39
CA ALA A 61 1.90 -5.35 -12.54
C ALA A 61 2.30 -6.20 -11.32
N TYR A 62 1.43 -7.13 -10.90
CA TYR A 62 1.66 -8.04 -9.77
C TYR A 62 1.40 -9.51 -10.13
N GLU A 63 1.63 -9.91 -11.38
CA GLU A 63 1.45 -11.30 -11.83
C GLU A 63 2.27 -12.30 -10.98
N GLU A 64 3.52 -11.96 -10.68
CA GLU A 64 4.43 -12.81 -9.87
C GLU A 64 3.86 -13.11 -8.47
N LEU A 65 3.11 -12.17 -7.89
CA LEU A 65 2.48 -12.37 -6.58
C LEU A 65 1.35 -13.41 -6.64
N ARG A 66 0.60 -13.43 -7.75
CA ARG A 66 -0.42 -14.48 -7.99
C ARG A 66 0.23 -15.82 -8.25
N GLU A 67 1.36 -15.84 -8.97
CA GLU A 67 2.14 -17.05 -9.20
C GLU A 67 2.62 -17.66 -7.88
N GLN A 68 3.23 -16.84 -7.03
CA GLN A 68 3.71 -17.27 -5.71
C GLN A 68 2.59 -17.89 -4.89
N GLU A 69 1.42 -17.25 -4.79
CA GLU A 69 0.29 -17.78 -4.03
C GLU A 69 -0.20 -19.13 -4.57
N ARG A 70 -0.22 -19.28 -5.90
CA ARG A 70 -0.60 -20.55 -6.54
C ARG A 70 0.38 -21.66 -6.18
N ILE A 71 1.68 -21.38 -6.19
CA ILE A 71 2.73 -22.34 -5.80
C ILE A 71 2.57 -22.71 -4.32
N GLU A 72 2.34 -21.72 -3.44
CA GLU A 72 2.16 -21.95 -2.00
C GLU A 72 0.93 -22.80 -1.68
N ARG A 73 -0.17 -22.67 -2.44
CA ARG A 73 -1.36 -23.52 -2.29
C ARG A 73 -1.17 -24.97 -2.72
N MET A 74 -0.20 -25.24 -3.60
CA MET A 74 0.08 -26.60 -4.09
C MET A 74 1.03 -27.38 -3.18
N ARG A 75 1.65 -26.72 -2.20
CA ARG A 75 2.49 -27.36 -1.17
C ARG A 75 1.65 -27.93 -0.04
#